data_AF-A0A8S3HMV6-F1
#
_entry.id   AF-A0A8S3HMV6-F1
#
_cell.length_a   1.000
_cell.length_b   1.000
_cell.length_c   1.000
_cell.angle_alpha   90.00
_cell.angle_beta   90.00
_cell.angle_gamma   90.00
#
_symmetry.space_group_name_H-M   'P 1'
#
loop_
_entity.id
_entity.type
_entity.pdbx_description
1 polymer ?
#
loop_
_entity_poly.entity_id
_entity_poly.type
_entity_poly.pdbx_seq_one_letter_code
_entity_poly.pdbx_strand_id
1 'polypeptide(L)'
;MAFSVLLVIFLLFLTKTIDAQTLYPTSAGGVGAVYTMTNALNMNHVIIYRLNATGQLTYVNTVNTNGTGMNATVTDPLFSQGSMTVYSNYLFVVNAGSNSLSMFMINTSDATQLTLLSVKPVYGLFPVSVTANYLYACVLTDGNSTGIRCFTYNSSGLFIVPWFDRIVTQSTTQNVPPNSFGGTMSKILFSADNMALIVAYQGYSSQQPGNVFLYPLSSNSTVLGLTPTQVNSTQLIQPSSITLVDTNGLLVTDPGASGILTMFYSSIINTGGAIYN
;
A
#
# COMPACT_ATOMS: atom_id res chain seq x y z
N MET A 1 -35.11 16.55 -38.99
CA MET A 1 -33.79 16.73 -38.32
C MET A 1 -34.08 17.35 -36.97
N ALA A 2 -33.87 16.62 -35.87
CA ALA A 2 -34.00 17.14 -34.51
C ALA A 2 -32.86 16.53 -33.70
N PHE A 3 -31.87 17.36 -33.38
CA PHE A 3 -30.76 17.02 -32.49
C PHE A 3 -31.26 17.07 -31.04
N SER A 4 -31.09 15.96 -30.31
CA SER A 4 -31.32 15.90 -28.88
C SER A 4 -30.06 16.40 -28.16
N VAL A 5 -30.17 17.50 -27.43
CA VAL A 5 -29.08 18.06 -26.62
C VAL A 5 -29.11 17.40 -25.24
N LEU A 6 -28.07 16.63 -24.92
CA LEU A 6 -27.87 16.02 -23.62
C LEU A 6 -27.40 17.11 -22.63
N LEU A 7 -28.22 17.41 -21.62
CA LEU A 7 -27.92 18.35 -20.54
C LEU A 7 -26.92 17.72 -19.56
N VAL A 8 -25.68 18.18 -19.55
CA VAL A 8 -24.68 17.83 -18.52
C VAL A 8 -24.88 18.79 -17.33
N ILE A 9 -25.40 18.27 -16.22
CA ILE A 9 -25.52 19.04 -14.97
C ILE A 9 -24.13 19.08 -14.31
N PHE A 10 -23.48 20.23 -14.37
CA PHE A 10 -22.27 20.53 -13.60
C PHE A 10 -22.68 20.89 -12.16
N LEU A 11 -22.42 20.02 -11.18
CA LEU A 11 -22.55 20.40 -9.77
C LEU A 11 -21.36 21.31 -9.40
N LEU A 12 -21.64 22.61 -9.29
CA LEU A 12 -20.77 23.58 -8.64
C LEU A 12 -20.81 23.34 -7.12
N PHE A 13 -19.75 22.74 -6.57
CA PHE A 13 -19.52 22.80 -5.13
C PHE A 13 -19.09 24.22 -4.76
N LEU A 14 -19.92 24.94 -4.00
CA LEU A 14 -19.47 26.12 -3.25
C LEU A 14 -18.44 25.64 -2.22
N THR A 15 -17.16 25.85 -2.49
CA THR A 15 -16.13 25.73 -1.45
C THR A 15 -16.23 26.96 -0.56
N LYS A 16 -16.52 26.74 0.73
CA LYS A 16 -16.25 27.73 1.78
C LYS A 16 -14.79 28.15 1.64
N THR A 17 -14.54 29.44 1.56
CA THR A 17 -13.21 30.04 1.70
C THR A 17 -12.62 29.57 3.03
N ILE A 18 -11.61 28.70 2.95
CA ILE A 18 -10.77 28.38 4.10
C ILE A 18 -9.90 29.62 4.33
N ASP A 19 -10.07 30.21 5.50
CA ASP A 19 -9.27 31.33 5.98
C ASP A 19 -7.78 30.95 5.87
N ALA A 20 -7.01 31.75 5.13
CA ALA A 20 -5.58 31.56 5.00
C ALA A 20 -4.95 31.86 6.37
N GLN A 21 -4.71 30.82 7.16
CA GLN A 21 -3.94 30.98 8.38
C GLN A 21 -2.54 31.46 8.03
N THR A 22 -2.20 32.63 8.56
CA THR A 22 -0.89 33.26 8.59
C THR A 22 0.24 32.24 8.78
N LEU A 23 1.06 32.09 7.75
CA LEU A 23 2.29 31.30 7.79
C LEU A 23 3.28 32.00 8.74
N TYR A 24 3.53 31.40 9.90
CA TYR A 24 4.71 31.74 10.70
C TYR A 24 5.94 31.23 9.95
N PRO A 25 6.95 32.07 9.65
CA PRO A 25 8.19 31.60 9.06
C PRO A 25 8.99 30.89 10.15
N THR A 26 8.81 29.58 10.31
CA THR A 26 9.71 28.76 11.12
C THR A 26 10.84 28.26 10.24
N SER A 27 12.01 28.90 10.41
CA SER A 27 13.34 28.53 9.91
C SER A 27 13.46 28.23 8.41
N ALA A 28 14.38 28.93 7.74
CA ALA A 28 14.87 28.54 6.42
C ALA A 28 15.50 27.13 6.49
N GLY A 29 14.73 26.06 6.25
CA GLY A 29 15.29 24.70 6.42
C GLY A 29 14.40 23.47 6.27
N GLY A 30 13.21 23.53 5.66
CA GLY A 30 12.39 22.32 5.44
C GLY A 30 11.39 21.99 6.56
N VAL A 31 10.17 21.57 6.21
CA VAL A 31 9.11 21.13 7.13
C VAL A 31 8.93 19.60 7.17
N GLY A 32 9.65 18.87 6.30
CA GLY A 32 9.62 17.42 6.27
C GLY A 32 10.43 16.83 5.10
N ALA A 33 10.25 15.54 4.87
CA ALA A 33 10.82 14.82 3.74
C ALA A 33 9.73 14.11 2.94
N VAL A 34 9.93 14.03 1.62
CA VAL A 34 9.16 13.16 0.73
C VAL A 34 10.11 12.10 0.22
N TYR A 35 9.69 10.84 0.34
CA TYR A 35 10.42 9.70 -0.18
C TYR A 35 9.67 9.15 -1.39
N THR A 36 10.41 8.89 -2.46
CA THR A 36 9.94 8.07 -3.56
C THR A 36 10.90 6.91 -3.74
N MET A 37 10.47 5.87 -4.45
CA MET A 37 11.35 4.76 -4.79
C MET A 37 11.48 4.63 -6.30
N THR A 38 12.63 4.17 -6.73
CA THR A 38 12.82 3.67 -8.09
C THR A 38 12.23 2.25 -8.20
N ASN A 39 12.40 1.64 -9.36
CA ASN A 39 12.17 0.21 -9.54
C ASN A 39 13.24 -0.38 -10.47
N ALA A 40 14.51 -0.06 -10.18
CA ALA A 40 15.62 -0.36 -11.07
C ALA A 40 16.13 -1.81 -10.89
N LEU A 41 16.34 -2.50 -12.03
CA LEU A 41 16.71 -3.92 -12.10
C LEU A 41 17.99 -4.29 -11.35
N ASN A 42 19.01 -3.43 -11.41
CA ASN A 42 20.32 -3.74 -10.84
C ASN A 42 20.41 -3.35 -9.37
N MET A 43 19.69 -2.30 -8.99
CA MET A 43 19.69 -1.77 -7.63
C MET A 43 18.49 -0.85 -7.47
N ASN A 44 17.63 -1.17 -6.52
CA ASN A 44 16.50 -0.32 -6.19
C ASN A 44 16.93 0.75 -5.17
N HIS A 45 16.34 1.93 -5.28
CA HIS A 45 16.74 3.11 -4.51
C HIS A 45 15.54 3.86 -3.93
N VAL A 46 15.77 4.53 -2.81
CA VAL A 46 14.89 5.57 -2.27
C VAL A 46 15.46 6.93 -2.67
N ILE A 47 14.67 7.75 -3.35
CA ILE A 47 14.98 9.13 -3.67
C ILE A 47 14.35 10.01 -2.60
N ILE A 48 15.15 10.92 -2.04
CA ILE A 48 14.78 11.74 -0.89
C ILE A 48 14.69 13.20 -1.33
N TYR A 49 13.54 13.81 -1.07
CA TYR A 49 13.30 15.23 -1.27
C TYR A 49 13.05 15.91 0.07
N ARG A 50 13.57 17.13 0.22
CA ARG A 50 13.18 18.04 1.31
C ARG A 50 11.90 18.75 0.89
N LEU A 51 10.88 18.69 1.74
CA LEU A 51 9.68 19.49 1.63
C LEU A 51 9.93 20.80 2.37
N ASN A 52 9.90 21.93 1.68
CA ASN A 52 10.02 23.24 2.32
C ASN A 52 8.65 23.79 2.76
N ALA A 53 8.65 24.87 3.54
CA ALA A 53 7.43 25.48 4.06
C ALA A 53 6.49 26.02 2.97
N THR A 54 6.97 26.21 1.74
CA THR A 54 6.15 26.63 0.59
C THR A 54 5.59 25.45 -0.20
N GLY A 55 5.86 24.21 0.22
CA GLY A 55 5.43 23.00 -0.47
C GLY A 55 6.34 22.56 -1.63
N GLN A 56 7.44 23.27 -1.89
CA GLN A 56 8.38 22.91 -2.93
C GLN A 56 9.28 21.75 -2.46
N LEU A 57 9.46 20.78 -3.37
CA LEU A 57 10.35 19.64 -3.18
C LEU A 57 11.73 19.97 -3.75
N THR A 58 12.77 19.80 -2.93
CA THR A 58 14.17 19.90 -3.38
C THR A 58 14.84 18.55 -3.22
N TYR A 59 15.43 18.03 -4.28
CA TYR A 59 16.22 16.79 -4.21
C TYR A 59 17.34 16.92 -3.18
N VAL A 60 17.53 15.89 -2.37
CA VAL A 60 18.58 15.83 -1.34
C VAL A 60 19.61 14.77 -1.68
N ASN A 61 19.17 13.52 -1.73
CA ASN A 61 20.04 12.38 -2.02
C ASN A 61 19.20 11.17 -2.46
N THR A 62 19.90 10.13 -2.89
CA THR A 62 19.38 8.81 -3.20
C THR A 62 20.12 7.78 -2.36
N VAL A 63 19.40 6.83 -1.75
CA VAL A 63 19.99 5.76 -0.95
C VAL A 63 19.60 4.38 -1.48
N ASN A 64 20.52 3.43 -1.37
CA ASN A 64 20.30 2.07 -1.83
C ASN A 64 19.38 1.32 -0.88
N THR A 65 18.43 0.58 -1.44
CA THR A 65 17.63 -0.39 -0.69
C THR A 65 18.41 -1.67 -0.40
N ASN A 66 19.52 -1.90 -1.11
CA ASN A 66 20.22 -3.18 -1.20
C ASN A 66 19.35 -4.36 -1.69
N GLY A 67 18.24 -4.05 -2.37
CA GLY A 67 17.47 -5.00 -3.17
C GLY A 67 17.42 -4.57 -4.63
N THR A 68 16.71 -5.33 -5.45
CA THR A 68 16.50 -5.05 -6.87
C THR A 68 15.04 -4.82 -7.18
N GLY A 69 14.78 -3.90 -8.11
CA GLY A 69 13.48 -3.71 -8.70
C GLY A 69 13.20 -4.77 -9.75
N MET A 70 11.99 -4.75 -10.31
CA MET A 70 11.60 -5.62 -11.40
C MET A 70 11.29 -4.80 -12.65
N ASN A 71 11.64 -5.35 -13.81
CA ASN A 71 11.11 -4.87 -15.08
C ASN A 71 10.01 -5.84 -15.51
N ALA A 72 8.84 -5.32 -15.85
CA ALA A 72 7.85 -6.09 -16.59
C ALA A 72 7.53 -5.36 -17.89
N THR A 73 6.92 -6.06 -18.85
CA THR A 73 6.63 -5.56 -20.20
C THR A 73 5.51 -4.51 -20.25
N VAL A 74 5.21 -3.88 -19.11
CA VAL A 74 4.04 -3.06 -18.79
C VAL A 74 4.53 -1.80 -18.07
N THR A 75 3.79 -0.70 -18.24
CA THR A 75 4.23 0.66 -17.84
C THR A 75 4.52 0.80 -16.34
N ASP A 76 3.81 0.08 -15.48
CA ASP A 76 4.12 -0.04 -14.05
C ASP A 76 4.07 -1.52 -13.64
N PRO A 77 5.23 -2.16 -13.43
CA PRO A 77 5.31 -3.59 -13.13
C PRO A 77 4.96 -3.91 -11.67
N LEU A 78 4.82 -2.90 -10.79
CA LEU A 78 4.42 -3.12 -9.40
C LEU A 78 2.90 -3.23 -9.25
N PHE A 79 2.13 -2.65 -10.19
CA PHE A 79 0.67 -2.68 -10.20
C PHE A 79 0.00 -2.35 -8.85
N SER A 80 0.71 -1.57 -8.00
CA SER A 80 0.39 -1.36 -6.58
C SER A 80 0.72 0.07 -6.15
N GLN A 81 -0.15 0.63 -5.31
CA GLN A 81 0.04 1.94 -4.68
C GLN A 81 0.43 1.85 -3.18
N GLY A 82 1.35 0.93 -2.86
CA GLY A 82 1.81 0.76 -1.48
C GLY A 82 3.17 0.07 -1.37
N SER A 83 4.04 0.20 -2.37
CA SER A 83 5.38 -0.42 -2.41
C SER A 83 6.35 0.14 -1.35
N MET A 84 6.01 1.27 -0.73
CA MET A 84 6.71 1.79 0.43
C MET A 84 5.73 2.36 1.47
N THR A 85 6.12 2.33 2.74
CA THR A 85 5.33 2.94 3.81
C THR A 85 6.22 3.47 4.93
N VAL A 86 5.77 4.53 5.58
CA VAL A 86 6.40 5.09 6.78
C VAL A 86 5.53 4.76 7.98
N TYR A 87 6.13 4.27 9.05
CA TYR A 87 5.49 4.16 10.35
C TYR A 87 6.46 4.59 11.45
N SER A 88 6.03 5.56 12.28
CA SER A 88 6.93 6.20 13.26
C SER A 88 8.19 6.75 12.57
N ASN A 89 9.37 6.40 13.06
CA ASN A 89 10.68 6.76 12.54
C ASN A 89 11.28 5.69 11.61
N TYR A 90 10.46 4.85 10.97
CA TYR A 90 10.92 3.81 10.07
C TYR A 90 10.26 3.92 8.69
N LEU A 91 11.06 3.66 7.66
CA LEU A 91 10.60 3.54 6.28
C LEU A 91 10.81 2.10 5.81
N PHE A 92 9.78 1.50 5.24
CA PHE A 92 9.79 0.16 4.67
C PHE A 92 9.61 0.23 3.16
N VAL A 93 10.41 -0.53 2.41
CA VAL A 93 10.45 -0.50 0.94
C VAL A 93 10.54 -1.90 0.39
N VAL A 94 9.60 -2.29 -0.47
CA VAL A 94 9.63 -3.58 -1.15
C VAL A 94 10.60 -3.56 -2.32
N ASN A 95 11.26 -4.68 -2.56
CA ASN A 95 12.14 -4.89 -3.71
C ASN A 95 11.62 -6.07 -4.51
N ALA A 96 10.86 -5.75 -5.56
CA ALA A 96 10.11 -6.74 -6.30
C ALA A 96 10.99 -7.73 -7.08
N GLY A 97 12.17 -7.32 -7.52
CA GLY A 97 13.10 -8.19 -8.25
C GLY A 97 13.89 -9.14 -7.34
N SER A 98 14.21 -8.70 -6.12
CA SER A 98 14.98 -9.51 -5.16
C SER A 98 14.11 -10.22 -4.11
N ASN A 99 12.78 -10.10 -4.21
CA ASN A 99 11.81 -10.68 -3.28
C ASN A 99 12.16 -10.36 -1.82
N SER A 100 12.44 -9.09 -1.53
CA SER A 100 12.88 -8.65 -0.21
C SER A 100 12.20 -7.37 0.27
N LEU A 101 12.25 -7.14 1.58
CA LEU A 101 11.85 -5.90 2.23
C LEU A 101 13.08 -5.22 2.83
N SER A 102 13.27 -3.95 2.53
CA SER A 102 14.29 -3.09 3.15
C SER A 102 13.65 -2.21 4.21
N MET A 103 14.34 -2.03 5.33
CA MET A 103 13.92 -1.17 6.43
C MET A 103 14.99 -0.12 6.70
N PHE A 104 14.58 1.14 6.71
CA PHE A 104 15.42 2.29 7.03
C PHE A 104 14.96 2.92 8.35
N MET A 105 15.92 3.42 9.13
CA MET A 105 15.68 4.39 10.19
C MET A 105 15.66 5.79 9.60
N ILE A 106 14.61 6.55 9.92
CA ILE A 106 14.50 7.97 9.65
C ILE A 106 15.11 8.71 10.83
N ASN A 107 16.08 9.60 10.57
CA ASN A 107 16.62 10.47 11.61
C ASN A 107 15.54 11.47 12.04
N THR A 108 15.21 11.49 13.33
CA THR A 108 14.14 12.35 13.88
C THR A 108 14.50 13.84 13.91
N SER A 109 15.79 14.17 13.87
CA SER A 109 16.28 15.55 13.79
C SER A 109 16.39 16.05 12.34
N ASP A 110 16.57 15.15 11.37
CA ASP A 110 16.57 15.47 9.95
C ASP A 110 15.99 14.30 9.14
N ALA A 111 14.70 14.38 8.80
CA ALA A 111 14.00 13.33 8.06
C ALA A 111 14.61 13.06 6.67
N THR A 112 15.51 13.93 6.16
CA THR A 112 16.20 13.66 4.89
C THR A 112 17.37 12.68 5.02
N GLN A 113 17.73 12.27 6.25
CA GLN A 113 18.75 11.27 6.53
C GLN A 113 18.11 9.91 6.80
N LEU A 114 18.41 8.94 5.93
CA LEU A 114 17.99 7.55 6.07
C LEU A 114 19.18 6.65 6.35
N THR A 115 19.03 5.72 7.28
CA THR A 115 20.00 4.66 7.54
C THR A 115 19.38 3.31 7.28
N LEU A 116 19.90 2.54 6.32
CA LEU A 116 19.43 1.17 6.07
C LEU A 116 19.79 0.28 7.27
N LEU A 117 18.78 -0.29 7.93
CA LEU A 117 18.97 -1.17 9.08
C LEU A 117 19.05 -2.64 8.67
N SER A 118 18.20 -3.07 7.76
CA SER A 118 18.14 -4.48 7.36
C SER A 118 17.44 -4.68 6.02
N VAL A 119 17.75 -5.81 5.39
CA VAL A 119 17.04 -6.35 4.24
C VAL A 119 16.68 -7.81 4.55
N LYS A 120 15.42 -8.19 4.39
CA LYS A 120 14.95 -9.56 4.68
C LYS A 120 14.12 -10.13 3.54
N PRO A 121 14.20 -11.44 3.27
CA PRO A 121 13.39 -12.08 2.25
C PRO A 121 11.91 -12.11 2.66
N VAL A 122 11.02 -11.84 1.71
CA VAL A 122 9.57 -11.97 1.91
C VAL A 122 9.12 -13.41 1.61
N TYR A 123 7.85 -13.72 1.89
CA TYR A 123 7.23 -14.97 1.45
C TYR A 123 6.66 -14.77 0.05
N GLY A 124 6.99 -15.65 -0.90
CA GLY A 124 6.52 -15.53 -2.27
C GLY A 124 7.43 -14.69 -3.17
N LEU A 125 6.89 -14.25 -4.31
CA LEU A 125 7.63 -13.50 -5.33
C LEU A 125 7.01 -12.12 -5.54
N PHE A 126 7.77 -11.19 -6.12
CA PHE A 126 7.28 -9.86 -6.52
C PHE A 126 6.49 -9.15 -5.42
N PRO A 127 7.11 -8.81 -4.27
CA PRO A 127 6.42 -7.99 -3.28
C PRO A 127 5.95 -6.67 -3.90
N VAL A 128 4.66 -6.43 -3.80
CA VAL A 128 3.97 -5.29 -4.43
C VAL A 128 3.57 -4.24 -3.41
N SER A 129 3.24 -4.62 -2.17
CA SER A 129 2.75 -3.68 -1.16
C SER A 129 3.23 -4.02 0.25
N VAL A 130 3.48 -2.99 1.06
CA VAL A 130 3.84 -3.09 2.47
C VAL A 130 2.96 -2.17 3.33
N THR A 131 2.54 -2.66 4.48
CA THR A 131 1.88 -1.89 5.54
C THR A 131 2.59 -2.10 6.87
N ALA A 132 2.49 -1.14 7.78
CA ALA A 132 3.13 -1.23 9.08
C ALA A 132 2.25 -0.64 10.19
N ASN A 133 2.34 -1.23 11.38
CA ASN A 133 1.80 -0.71 12.63
C ASN A 133 2.84 -0.85 13.75
N TYR A 134 2.48 -0.56 15.00
CA TYR A 134 3.40 -0.58 16.16
C TYR A 134 4.08 -1.94 16.43
N LEU A 135 3.58 -3.06 15.88
CA LEU A 135 4.16 -4.39 16.08
C LEU A 135 4.79 -4.96 14.82
N TYR A 136 4.14 -4.76 13.67
CA TYR A 136 4.43 -5.53 12.46
C TYR A 136 4.56 -4.65 11.23
N ALA A 137 5.49 -5.05 10.35
CA ALA A 137 5.49 -4.67 8.95
C ALA A 137 5.08 -5.89 8.13
N CYS A 138 3.98 -5.80 7.37
CA CYS A 138 3.43 -6.89 6.59
C CYS A 138 3.52 -6.60 5.10
N VAL A 139 4.02 -7.55 4.33
CA VAL A 139 4.26 -7.45 2.89
C VAL A 139 3.34 -8.40 2.15
N LEU A 140 2.70 -7.87 1.11
CA LEU A 140 1.90 -8.60 0.14
C LEU A 140 2.75 -8.87 -1.11
N THR A 141 2.80 -10.14 -1.51
CA THR A 141 3.46 -10.62 -2.73
C THR A 141 2.44 -10.95 -3.81
N ASP A 142 2.93 -11.08 -5.05
CA ASP A 142 2.12 -11.33 -6.23
C ASP A 142 2.74 -12.45 -7.10
N GLY A 143 2.09 -12.78 -8.22
CA GLY A 143 2.51 -13.84 -9.12
C GLY A 143 2.22 -15.24 -8.56
N ASN A 144 2.75 -16.28 -9.21
CA ASN A 144 2.37 -17.67 -8.93
C ASN A 144 2.65 -18.18 -7.49
N SER A 145 3.35 -17.38 -6.66
CA SER A 145 3.51 -17.59 -5.22
C SER A 145 3.09 -16.33 -4.48
N THR A 146 1.77 -16.07 -4.47
CA THR A 146 1.16 -14.94 -3.79
C THR A 146 0.96 -15.23 -2.31
N GLY A 147 1.36 -14.31 -1.45
CA GLY A 147 1.17 -14.46 -0.01
C GLY A 147 1.38 -13.18 0.79
N ILE A 148 1.33 -13.35 2.10
CA ILE A 148 1.57 -12.30 3.09
C ILE A 148 2.67 -12.80 4.02
N ARG A 149 3.70 -11.99 4.25
CA ARG A 149 4.66 -12.18 5.35
C ARG A 149 4.72 -10.95 6.23
N CYS A 150 4.69 -11.16 7.53
CA CYS A 150 4.88 -10.11 8.52
C CYS A 150 6.22 -10.26 9.25
N PHE A 151 6.78 -9.12 9.63
CA PHE A 151 8.02 -8.99 10.39
C PHE A 151 7.73 -8.18 11.65
N THR A 152 8.25 -8.59 12.81
CA THR A 152 8.45 -7.63 13.89
C THR A 152 9.68 -6.78 13.57
N TYR A 153 9.78 -5.60 14.17
CA TYR A 153 10.89 -4.71 13.88
C TYR A 153 11.24 -3.81 15.07
N ASN A 154 12.49 -3.39 15.12
CA ASN A 154 13.00 -2.41 16.08
C ASN A 154 14.24 -1.69 15.50
N SER A 155 14.98 -0.97 16.33
CA SER A 155 16.21 -0.26 15.93
C SER A 155 17.32 -1.14 15.37
N SER A 156 17.27 -2.46 15.57
CA SER A 156 18.20 -3.44 15.01
C SER A 156 17.75 -4.03 13.66
N GLY A 157 16.51 -3.74 13.22
CA GLY A 157 15.98 -4.16 11.92
C GLY A 157 14.77 -5.09 11.99
N LEU A 158 14.57 -5.84 10.92
CA LEU A 158 13.44 -6.75 10.69
C LEU A 158 13.71 -8.17 11.23
N PHE A 159 12.72 -8.76 11.87
CA PHE A 159 12.73 -10.13 12.37
C PHE A 159 11.55 -10.90 11.78
N ILE A 160 11.83 -12.05 11.15
CA ILE A 160 10.82 -12.89 10.52
C ILE A 160 9.91 -13.47 11.60
N VAL A 161 8.61 -13.51 11.32
CA VAL A 161 7.61 -14.17 12.16
C VAL A 161 7.03 -15.36 11.37
N PRO A 162 7.63 -16.57 11.45
CA PRO A 162 7.31 -17.65 10.50
C PRO A 162 5.85 -18.10 10.51
N TRP A 163 5.19 -18.07 11.67
CA TRP A 163 3.78 -18.45 11.83
C TRP A 163 2.78 -17.45 11.23
N PHE A 164 3.26 -16.30 10.74
CA PHE A 164 2.46 -15.30 10.04
C PHE A 164 2.39 -15.49 8.52
N ASP A 165 3.23 -16.34 7.95
CA ASP A 165 3.23 -16.55 6.50
C ASP A 165 1.88 -17.11 6.05
N ARG A 166 1.20 -16.43 5.13
CA ARG A 166 -0.06 -16.90 4.55
C ARG A 166 0.04 -16.93 3.04
N ILE A 167 -0.40 -18.04 2.47
CA ILE A 167 -0.73 -18.10 1.05
C ILE A 167 -2.05 -17.37 0.87
N VAL A 168 -2.12 -16.45 -0.09
CA VAL A 168 -3.40 -15.87 -0.49
C VAL A 168 -3.97 -16.78 -1.57
N THR A 169 -5.11 -17.40 -1.28
CA THR A 169 -5.70 -18.49 -2.07
C THR A 169 -6.35 -18.04 -3.38
N GLN A 170 -6.37 -16.73 -3.68
CA GLN A 170 -6.68 -16.29 -5.05
C GLN A 170 -5.54 -16.75 -5.97
N SER A 171 -5.83 -17.75 -6.80
CA SER A 171 -4.90 -18.16 -7.84
C SER A 171 -4.70 -17.01 -8.81
N THR A 172 -3.55 -16.34 -8.72
CA THR A 172 -3.09 -15.46 -9.78
C THR A 172 -2.62 -16.37 -10.91
N THR A 173 -3.37 -16.47 -11.99
CA THR A 173 -2.93 -17.18 -13.21
C THR A 173 -1.90 -16.37 -14.01
N GLN A 174 -1.18 -15.47 -13.34
CA GLN A 174 -0.26 -14.52 -13.95
C GLN A 174 1.04 -15.19 -14.38
N ASN A 175 1.60 -14.68 -15.47
CA ASN A 175 2.97 -14.99 -15.87
C ASN A 175 3.95 -14.52 -14.79
N VAL A 176 5.17 -15.06 -14.83
CA VAL A 176 6.28 -14.68 -13.94
C VAL A 176 7.33 -14.00 -14.81
N PRO A 177 7.52 -12.66 -14.75
CA PRO A 177 6.80 -11.68 -13.93
C PRO A 177 5.37 -11.36 -14.40
N PRO A 178 4.49 -10.84 -13.51
CA PRO A 178 3.15 -10.40 -13.87
C PRO A 178 3.17 -9.39 -15.03
N ASN A 179 2.26 -9.53 -15.98
CA ASN A 179 2.25 -8.73 -17.21
C ASN A 179 0.88 -8.19 -17.61
N SER A 180 -0.09 -8.19 -16.69
CA SER A 180 -1.42 -7.64 -16.97
C SER A 180 -2.00 -6.91 -15.76
N PHE A 181 -2.87 -5.94 -16.04
CA PHE A 181 -3.57 -5.12 -15.03
C PHE A 181 -4.60 -5.89 -14.18
N GLY A 182 -4.86 -7.17 -14.49
CA GLY A 182 -5.82 -8.00 -13.78
C GLY A 182 -5.21 -9.30 -13.28
N GLY A 183 -5.86 -9.92 -12.31
CA GLY A 183 -5.37 -11.14 -11.67
C GLY A 183 -4.15 -10.95 -10.77
N THR A 184 -3.95 -9.75 -10.23
CA THR A 184 -2.77 -9.36 -9.43
C THR A 184 -3.20 -8.83 -8.06
N MET A 185 -2.31 -8.92 -7.09
CA MET A 185 -2.45 -8.20 -5.83
C MET A 185 -2.09 -6.72 -5.99
N SER A 186 -2.78 -5.83 -5.27
CA SER A 186 -2.57 -4.38 -5.42
C SER A 186 -2.21 -3.64 -4.14
N LYS A 187 -2.83 -3.95 -3.01
CA LYS A 187 -2.58 -3.20 -1.78
C LYS A 187 -2.91 -4.01 -0.53
N ILE A 188 -2.10 -3.80 0.51
CA ILE A 188 -2.36 -4.27 1.87
C ILE A 188 -2.39 -3.09 2.84
N LEU A 189 -3.27 -3.13 3.84
CA LEU A 189 -3.25 -2.24 5.00
C LEU A 189 -3.81 -2.91 6.25
N PHE A 190 -3.43 -2.42 7.44
CA PHE A 190 -4.09 -2.80 8.68
C PHE A 190 -5.48 -2.16 8.79
N SER A 191 -6.45 -2.89 9.34
CA SER A 191 -7.70 -2.29 9.81
C SER A 191 -7.44 -1.26 10.91
N ALA A 192 -8.36 -0.33 11.12
CA ALA A 192 -8.20 0.77 12.08
C ALA A 192 -7.96 0.28 13.52
N ASP A 193 -8.55 -0.87 13.88
CA ASP A 193 -8.40 -1.53 15.17
C ASP A 193 -7.13 -2.42 15.28
N ASN A 194 -6.32 -2.53 14.21
CA ASN A 194 -5.14 -3.42 14.11
C ASN A 194 -5.45 -4.91 14.30
N MET A 195 -6.69 -5.32 14.06
CA MET A 195 -7.16 -6.69 14.27
C MET A 195 -7.40 -7.45 12.97
N ALA A 196 -7.10 -6.85 11.81
CA ALA A 196 -7.09 -7.51 10.52
C ALA A 196 -6.10 -6.87 9.55
N LEU A 197 -5.71 -7.63 8.54
CA LEU A 197 -5.11 -7.12 7.30
C LEU A 197 -6.18 -7.08 6.21
N ILE A 198 -6.26 -5.95 5.52
CA ILE A 198 -7.17 -5.70 4.41
C ILE A 198 -6.33 -5.75 3.13
N VAL A 199 -6.71 -6.64 2.20
CA VAL A 199 -5.97 -6.93 0.98
C VAL A 199 -6.86 -6.71 -0.23
N ALA A 200 -6.39 -5.94 -1.21
CA ALA A 200 -7.07 -5.74 -2.48
C ALA A 200 -6.46 -6.60 -3.59
N TYR A 201 -7.35 -7.24 -4.35
CA TYR A 201 -7.07 -8.08 -5.51
C TYR A 201 -7.70 -7.48 -6.75
N GLN A 202 -6.90 -7.21 -7.77
CA GLN A 202 -7.34 -6.75 -9.08
C GLN A 202 -7.85 -7.92 -9.90
N GLY A 203 -9.10 -7.84 -10.37
CA GLY A 203 -9.69 -8.81 -11.28
C GLY A 203 -9.34 -8.51 -12.75
N TYR A 204 -9.78 -9.38 -13.65
CA TYR A 204 -9.52 -9.23 -15.08
C TYR A 204 -10.59 -8.39 -15.78
N SER A 205 -11.84 -8.49 -15.34
CA SER A 205 -12.99 -7.89 -16.01
C SER A 205 -14.23 -7.92 -15.12
N SER A 206 -15.35 -7.40 -15.60
CA SER A 206 -16.66 -7.56 -14.94
C SER A 206 -17.09 -9.02 -14.73
N GLN A 207 -16.59 -9.96 -15.53
CA GLN A 207 -16.88 -11.40 -15.43
C GLN A 207 -15.93 -12.12 -14.47
N GLN A 208 -14.77 -11.53 -14.19
CA GLN A 208 -13.79 -11.99 -13.23
C GLN A 208 -13.39 -10.81 -12.33
N PRO A 209 -14.31 -10.36 -11.46
CA PRO A 209 -14.16 -9.12 -10.72
C PRO A 209 -13.03 -9.19 -9.69
N GLY A 210 -12.48 -8.02 -9.40
CA GLY A 210 -11.56 -7.81 -8.29
C GLY A 210 -12.33 -7.79 -6.97
N ASN A 211 -11.61 -7.89 -5.87
CA ASN A 211 -12.21 -7.99 -4.55
C ASN A 211 -11.31 -7.40 -3.47
N VAL A 212 -11.90 -7.14 -2.30
CA VAL A 212 -11.16 -6.80 -1.08
C VAL A 212 -11.42 -7.89 -0.05
N PHE A 213 -10.36 -8.33 0.63
CA PHE A 213 -10.37 -9.42 1.61
C PHE A 213 -9.88 -8.91 2.96
N LEU A 214 -10.49 -9.40 4.03
CA LEU A 214 -10.03 -9.23 5.40
C LEU A 214 -9.46 -10.54 5.92
N TYR A 215 -8.20 -10.49 6.32
CA TYR A 215 -7.52 -11.54 7.06
C TYR A 215 -7.51 -11.17 8.54
N PRO A 216 -8.34 -11.80 9.39
CA PRO A 216 -8.38 -11.46 10.81
C PRO A 216 -7.06 -11.80 11.50
N LEU A 217 -6.68 -11.05 12.51
CA LEU A 217 -5.52 -11.30 13.36
C LEU A 217 -5.96 -11.82 14.72
N SER A 218 -5.05 -12.56 15.36
CA SER A 218 -4.98 -12.87 16.79
C SER A 218 -5.84 -11.98 17.68
N SER A 219 -6.58 -12.44 18.68
CA SER A 219 -7.02 -11.52 19.75
C SER A 219 -5.83 -10.80 20.41
N ASN A 220 -4.66 -11.45 20.40
CA ASN A 220 -3.35 -10.91 20.78
C ASN A 220 -2.52 -10.39 19.59
N SER A 221 -3.12 -10.29 18.41
CA SER A 221 -2.51 -9.93 17.12
C SER A 221 -1.30 -10.77 16.70
N THR A 222 -1.12 -12.01 17.17
CA THR A 222 0.09 -12.82 16.87
C THR A 222 -0.06 -13.85 15.76
N VAL A 223 -1.26 -14.10 15.25
CA VAL A 223 -1.53 -15.11 14.23
C VAL A 223 -2.51 -14.55 13.20
N LEU A 224 -2.18 -14.67 11.91
CA LEU A 224 -3.10 -14.32 10.83
C LEU A 224 -4.10 -15.46 10.58
N GLY A 225 -5.39 -15.16 10.46
CA GLY A 225 -6.44 -16.14 10.22
C GLY A 225 -6.24 -16.90 8.91
N LEU A 226 -6.68 -18.15 8.86
CA LEU A 226 -6.54 -19.00 7.67
C LEU A 226 -7.61 -18.69 6.62
N THR A 227 -8.77 -18.19 7.04
CA THR A 227 -9.92 -17.96 6.16
C THR A 227 -10.20 -16.47 6.09
N PRO A 228 -9.90 -15.80 4.96
CA PRO A 228 -10.26 -14.41 4.79
C PRO A 228 -11.77 -14.25 4.59
N THR A 229 -12.30 -13.10 4.99
CA THR A 229 -13.66 -12.67 4.69
C THR A 229 -13.63 -11.67 3.55
N GLN A 230 -14.41 -11.89 2.49
CA GLN A 230 -14.54 -10.92 1.41
C GLN A 230 -15.40 -9.74 1.85
N VAL A 231 -14.96 -8.51 1.57
CA VAL A 231 -15.78 -7.31 1.76
C VAL A 231 -16.91 -7.33 0.76
N ASN A 232 -18.14 -7.31 1.28
CA ASN A 232 -19.32 -7.15 0.46
C ASN A 232 -19.28 -5.77 -0.21
N SER A 233 -18.90 -5.76 -1.49
CA SER A 233 -18.71 -4.57 -2.31
C SER A 233 -19.41 -4.76 -3.64
N THR A 234 -20.09 -3.73 -4.13
CA THR A 234 -20.73 -3.77 -5.45
C THR A 234 -19.68 -3.53 -6.53
N GLN A 235 -19.50 -4.52 -7.41
CA GLN A 235 -18.74 -4.52 -8.67
C GLN A 235 -17.39 -3.78 -8.65
N LEU A 236 -16.46 -4.30 -7.85
CA LEU A 236 -15.04 -4.01 -8.06
C LEU A 236 -14.51 -4.83 -9.25
N ILE A 237 -13.82 -4.19 -10.19
CA ILE A 237 -13.17 -4.85 -11.32
C ILE A 237 -11.66 -4.90 -11.07
N GLN A 238 -11.01 -3.76 -10.83
CA GLN A 238 -9.57 -3.66 -10.61
C GLN A 238 -9.27 -2.70 -9.45
N PRO A 239 -9.59 -3.02 -8.19
CA PRO A 239 -9.25 -2.18 -7.06
C PRO A 239 -7.72 -2.05 -6.95
N SER A 240 -7.19 -0.88 -7.30
CA SER A 240 -5.75 -0.62 -7.41
C SER A 240 -5.15 0.03 -6.15
N SER A 241 -5.98 0.68 -5.34
CA SER A 241 -5.61 1.24 -4.05
C SER A 241 -6.81 1.24 -3.12
N ILE A 242 -6.54 1.09 -1.83
CA ILE A 242 -7.49 1.17 -0.74
C ILE A 242 -6.91 2.05 0.37
N THR A 243 -7.76 2.80 1.07
CA THR A 243 -7.40 3.52 2.30
C THR A 243 -8.59 3.54 3.25
N LEU A 244 -8.32 3.60 4.55
CA LEU A 244 -9.37 3.81 5.54
C LEU A 244 -9.83 5.26 5.50
N VAL A 245 -11.14 5.47 5.58
CA VAL A 245 -11.74 6.80 5.86
C VAL A 245 -12.16 6.92 7.32
N ASP A 246 -12.52 5.80 7.95
CA ASP A 246 -12.76 5.66 9.38
C ASP A 246 -12.63 4.18 9.79
N THR A 247 -13.15 3.80 10.96
CA THR A 247 -13.07 2.42 11.47
C THR A 247 -13.87 1.41 10.65
N ASN A 248 -14.90 1.83 9.93
CA ASN A 248 -15.80 0.97 9.15
C ASN A 248 -15.77 1.27 7.65
N GLY A 249 -15.10 2.34 7.24
CA GLY A 249 -15.13 2.85 5.88
C GLY A 249 -13.81 2.62 5.14
N LEU A 250 -13.92 2.10 3.91
CA LEU A 250 -12.83 2.02 2.94
C LEU A 250 -13.13 2.90 1.74
N LEU A 251 -12.13 3.67 1.32
CA LEU A 251 -12.10 4.36 0.03
C LEU A 251 -11.22 3.55 -0.94
N VAL A 252 -11.76 3.25 -2.12
CA VAL A 252 -11.15 2.34 -3.10
C VAL A 252 -11.11 3.03 -4.46
N THR A 253 -9.95 2.95 -5.13
CA THR A 253 -9.81 3.38 -6.52
C THR A 253 -9.90 2.17 -7.44
N ASP A 254 -10.80 2.22 -8.43
CA ASP A 254 -11.02 1.12 -9.38
C ASP A 254 -10.96 1.59 -10.84
N PRO A 255 -9.78 1.56 -11.48
CA PRO A 255 -9.64 1.86 -12.91
C PRO A 255 -10.48 0.95 -13.82
N GLY A 256 -10.76 -0.29 -13.43
CA GLY A 256 -11.53 -1.24 -14.24
C GLY A 256 -13.02 -0.88 -14.32
N ALA A 257 -13.55 -0.26 -13.27
CA ALA A 257 -14.94 0.18 -13.19
C ALA A 257 -15.14 1.61 -13.75
N SER A 258 -14.65 1.91 -14.96
CA SER A 258 -14.73 3.28 -15.55
C SER A 258 -14.05 4.39 -14.73
N GLY A 259 -13.05 4.05 -13.90
CA GLY A 259 -12.27 5.01 -13.11
C GLY A 259 -12.97 5.50 -11.84
N ILE A 260 -13.86 4.70 -11.25
CA ILE A 260 -14.65 5.11 -10.09
C ILE A 260 -13.78 5.14 -8.82
N LEU A 261 -13.95 6.21 -8.04
CA LEU A 261 -13.63 6.27 -6.62
C LEU A 261 -14.85 5.76 -5.85
N THR A 262 -14.77 4.58 -5.26
CA THR A 262 -15.88 3.98 -4.51
C THR A 262 -15.60 4.01 -3.03
N MET A 263 -16.60 4.40 -2.23
CA MET A 263 -16.55 4.32 -0.78
C MET A 263 -17.47 3.19 -0.31
N PHE A 264 -16.93 2.30 0.52
CA PHE A 264 -17.70 1.21 1.13
C PHE A 264 -17.71 1.38 2.63
N TYR A 265 -18.88 1.19 3.23
CA TYR A 265 -19.05 1.07 4.66
C TYR A 265 -19.43 -0.36 4.99
N SER A 266 -18.68 -0.99 5.88
CA SER A 266 -19.02 -2.32 6.37
C SER A 266 -18.58 -2.47 7.82
N SER A 267 -19.47 -2.98 8.65
CA SER A 267 -19.15 -3.30 10.05
C SER A 267 -18.08 -4.38 10.16
N ILE A 268 -17.82 -5.16 9.11
CA ILE A 268 -16.75 -6.18 9.15
C ILE A 268 -15.35 -5.56 9.05
N ILE A 269 -15.23 -4.30 8.58
CA ILE A 269 -13.95 -3.58 8.49
C ILE A 269 -13.42 -3.26 9.89
N ASN A 270 -14.31 -2.98 10.83
CA ASN A 270 -14.02 -2.97 12.25
C ASN A 270 -14.32 -4.35 12.82
N THR A 271 -13.28 -5.12 13.10
CA THR A 271 -13.48 -6.49 13.58
C THR A 271 -13.96 -6.53 15.03
N GLY A 272 -13.82 -5.43 15.79
CA GLY A 272 -14.23 -5.33 17.19
C GLY A 272 -13.64 -6.41 18.11
N GLY A 273 -12.57 -7.09 17.67
CA GLY A 273 -12.01 -8.26 18.34
C GLY A 273 -12.84 -9.55 18.26
N ALA A 274 -13.92 -9.57 17.48
CA ALA A 274 -14.96 -10.62 17.53
C ALA A 274 -14.79 -11.79 16.52
N ILE A 275 -13.70 -11.85 15.75
CA ILE A 275 -13.55 -12.85 14.66
C ILE A 275 -12.97 -14.19 15.16
N TYR A 276 -12.91 -14.41 16.48
CA TYR A 276 -12.61 -15.73 17.04
C TYR A 276 -13.88 -16.44 17.48
N ASN A 277 -14.46 -17.21 16.56
CA ASN A 277 -15.29 -18.38 16.87
C ASN A 277 -14.90 -19.52 15.91
#